data_AF-A0A154VH75-F1
#
_entry.id   AF-A0A154VH75-F1
#
_cell.length_a   1.000
_cell.length_b   1.000
_cell.length_c   1.000
_cell.angle_alpha   90.00
_cell.angle_beta   90.00
_cell.angle_gamma   90.00
#
_symmetry.space_group_name_H-M   'P 1'
#
loop_
_entity.id
_entity.type
_entity.pdbx_description
1 polymer ?
#
loop_
_entity_poly.entity_id
_entity_poly.type
_entity_poly.pdbx_seq_one_letter_code
_entity_poly.pdbx_strand_id
1 'polypeptide(L)'
;MFSRVYSHPAVPAKPNEIQKYLKGISNNNPEILSEMSEDIQKISDDTYALHLGENSHEKFLSVLRKWAKAFHYRETGRIVPKGARIYANFWTAANADNIPQFCLYGTVHKLRRSGKNIADQCGYITRTDPNDLSLGTYTFMFRRSFLALMMVDFHGQVLGDELIHP
;
A
#
# COMPACT_ATOMS: atom_id res chain seq x y z
N MET A 1 2.78 -20.83 15.32
CA MET A 1 3.64 -19.85 16.02
C MET A 1 4.49 -19.13 14.97
N PHE A 2 4.01 -18.02 14.41
CA PHE A 2 4.80 -17.23 13.45
C PHE A 2 5.64 -16.21 14.21
N SER A 3 6.91 -16.55 14.32
CA SER A 3 7.97 -15.74 14.91
C SER A 3 8.18 -14.47 14.09
N ARG A 4 7.90 -13.34 14.75
CA ARG A 4 8.59 -12.04 14.67
C ARG A 4 8.50 -11.28 13.35
N VAL A 5 7.43 -10.49 13.21
CA VAL A 5 7.50 -9.17 12.55
C VAL A 5 6.88 -8.07 13.43
N TYR A 6 6.81 -8.36 14.73
CA TYR A 6 6.77 -7.33 15.76
C TYR A 6 7.97 -7.63 16.65
N SER A 7 8.88 -6.66 16.80
CA SER A 7 9.66 -6.60 18.02
C SER A 7 8.64 -6.57 19.15
N HIS A 8 8.73 -7.57 20.03
CA HIS A 8 8.27 -7.36 21.38
C HIS A 8 9.02 -6.10 21.86
N PRO A 9 8.39 -5.12 22.54
CA PRO A 9 9.07 -3.88 22.98
C PRO A 9 10.27 -4.11 23.93
N ALA A 10 10.56 -5.38 24.26
CA ALA A 10 11.72 -5.81 25.04
C ALA A 10 12.86 -6.39 24.17
N VAL A 11 12.72 -6.43 22.84
CA VAL A 11 13.70 -7.01 21.91
C VAL A 11 14.16 -5.91 20.95
N PRO A 12 15.34 -5.32 21.14
CA PRO A 12 15.82 -4.24 20.29
C PRO A 12 15.92 -4.72 18.84
N ALA A 13 15.42 -3.88 17.91
CA ALA A 13 15.59 -4.09 16.48
C ALA A 13 17.08 -4.25 16.15
N LYS A 14 17.47 -5.40 15.58
CA LYS A 14 18.88 -5.63 15.23
C LYS A 14 19.19 -4.90 13.92
N PRO A 15 20.25 -4.06 13.85
CA PRO A 15 20.69 -3.38 12.63
C PRO A 15 20.84 -4.29 11.40
N ASN A 16 21.07 -5.59 11.63
CA ASN A 16 21.31 -6.60 10.60
C ASN A 16 20.07 -6.94 9.76
N GLU A 17 18.84 -6.72 10.25
CA GLU A 17 17.62 -6.99 9.46
C GLU A 17 17.41 -5.94 8.37
N ILE A 18 17.62 -4.66 8.70
CA ILE A 18 17.55 -3.56 7.73
C ILE A 18 18.57 -3.78 6.61
N GLN A 19 19.81 -4.15 6.95
CA GLN A 19 20.83 -4.49 5.95
C GLN A 19 20.41 -5.64 5.03
N LYS A 20 19.70 -6.65 5.53
CA LYS A 20 19.19 -7.75 4.71
C LYS A 20 18.14 -7.27 3.70
N TYR A 21 17.25 -6.37 4.09
CA TYR A 21 16.26 -5.78 3.19
C TYR A 21 16.91 -4.88 2.14
N LEU A 22 17.83 -4.00 2.56
CA LEU A 22 18.60 -3.15 1.66
C LEU A 22 19.38 -3.99 0.64
N LYS A 23 20.03 -5.08 1.07
CA LYS A 23 20.71 -6.02 0.16
C LYS A 23 19.74 -6.71 -0.82
N GLY A 24 18.50 -6.94 -0.42
CA GLY A 24 17.46 -7.45 -1.32
C GLY A 24 17.07 -6.43 -2.39
N ILE A 25 16.96 -5.16 -2.01
CA ILE A 25 16.66 -4.06 -2.92
C ILE A 25 17.84 -3.84 -3.89
N SER A 26 19.09 -3.92 -3.41
CA SER A 26 20.31 -3.71 -4.24
C SER A 26 20.39 -4.69 -5.39
N ASN A 27 19.97 -5.93 -5.14
CA ASN A 27 20.05 -6.98 -6.12
C ASN A 27 18.97 -6.86 -7.21
N ASN A 28 17.85 -6.17 -6.93
CA ASN A 28 16.71 -6.08 -7.85
C ASN A 28 16.60 -4.72 -8.55
N ASN A 29 17.01 -3.64 -7.89
CA ASN A 29 16.92 -2.28 -8.41
C ASN A 29 17.93 -1.36 -7.68
N PRO A 30 19.20 -1.34 -8.12
CA PRO A 30 20.25 -0.57 -7.44
C PRO A 30 19.98 0.94 -7.42
N GLU A 31 19.28 1.48 -8.42
CA GLU A 31 18.87 2.90 -8.50
C GLU A 31 17.91 3.31 -7.38
N ILE A 32 17.10 2.38 -6.87
CA ILE A 32 16.17 2.64 -5.76
C ILE A 32 16.96 2.84 -4.46
N LEU A 33 18.11 2.18 -4.31
CA LEU A 33 18.92 2.32 -3.10
C LEU A 33 19.63 3.65 -2.98
N SER A 34 20.11 4.21 -4.08
CA SER A 34 20.72 5.55 -4.06
C SER A 34 19.75 6.60 -3.53
N GLU A 35 18.44 6.43 -3.77
CA GLU A 35 17.40 7.31 -3.24
C GLU A 35 17.02 7.00 -1.78
N MET A 36 17.08 5.71 -1.39
CA MET A 36 16.70 5.27 -0.03
C MET A 36 17.82 5.40 1.00
N SER A 37 19.08 5.45 0.57
CA SER A 37 20.25 5.35 1.45
C SER A 37 20.60 6.64 2.19
N GLU A 38 20.08 7.79 1.75
CA GLU A 38 20.47 9.08 2.32
C GLU A 38 19.75 9.40 3.64
N ASP A 39 18.52 8.90 3.85
CA ASP A 39 17.64 9.33 4.95
C ASP A 39 16.92 8.17 5.67
N ILE A 40 17.67 7.18 6.19
CA ILE A 40 17.08 6.21 7.13
C ILE A 40 16.93 6.90 8.50
N GLN A 41 15.75 7.45 8.76
CA GLN A 41 15.45 8.12 10.03
C GLN A 41 14.86 7.12 11.03
N LYS A 42 15.47 7.00 12.21
CA LYS A 42 14.87 6.25 13.33
C LYS A 42 13.75 7.11 13.94
N ILE A 43 12.51 6.62 13.89
CA ILE A 43 11.32 7.29 14.47
C ILE A 43 11.11 6.82 15.91
N SER A 44 11.32 5.53 16.20
CA SER A 44 11.23 4.95 17.54
C SER A 44 12.17 3.75 17.67
N ASP A 45 12.25 3.13 18.85
CA ASP A 45 13.10 1.96 19.08
C ASP A 45 12.82 0.78 18.15
N ASP A 46 11.61 0.73 17.59
CA ASP A 46 11.13 -0.34 16.72
C ASP A 46 10.73 0.15 15.31
N THR A 47 10.84 1.45 15.03
CA THR A 47 10.36 2.05 13.77
C THR A 47 11.44 2.88 13.10
N TYR A 48 11.72 2.54 11.85
CA TYR A 48 12.60 3.27 10.97
C TYR A 48 11.78 3.75 9.78
N ALA A 49 11.84 5.05 9.50
CA ALA A 49 11.40 5.59 8.23
C ALA A 49 12.51 5.39 7.21
N LEU A 50 12.12 4.88 6.06
CA LEU A 50 12.90 4.94 4.85
C LEU A 50 12.28 6.03 4.01
N HIS A 51 13.02 7.11 3.78
CA HIS A 51 12.63 8.07 2.76
C HIS A 51 12.61 7.36 1.41
N LEU A 52 11.50 7.49 0.68
CA LEU A 52 11.42 7.06 -0.70
C LEU A 52 11.64 8.31 -1.53
N GLY A 53 12.74 8.35 -2.30
CA GLY A 53 12.92 9.41 -3.28
C GLY A 53 11.76 9.48 -4.27
N GLU A 54 11.62 10.60 -4.96
CA GLU A 54 10.47 10.88 -5.84
C GLU A 54 10.25 9.79 -6.90
N ASN A 55 11.33 9.25 -7.50
CA ASN A 55 11.19 8.19 -8.50
C ASN A 55 10.70 6.88 -7.87
N SER A 56 11.18 6.54 -6.67
CA SER A 56 10.72 5.37 -5.93
C SER A 56 9.25 5.50 -5.53
N HIS A 57 8.82 6.71 -5.16
CA HIS A 57 7.40 7.03 -4.89
C HIS A 57 6.53 6.79 -6.14
N GLU A 58 6.87 7.40 -7.28
CA GLU A 58 6.09 7.20 -8.52
C GLU A 58 6.12 5.77 -9.05
N LYS A 59 7.26 5.06 -8.93
CA LYS A 59 7.36 3.63 -9.25
C LYS A 59 6.38 2.83 -8.39
N PHE A 60 6.28 3.14 -7.09
CA PHE A 60 5.35 2.48 -6.19
C PHE A 60 3.88 2.81 -6.54
N LEU A 61 3.55 4.09 -6.79
CA LEU A 61 2.22 4.49 -7.26
C LEU A 61 1.84 3.79 -8.57
N SER A 62 2.78 3.62 -9.50
CA SER A 62 2.57 2.88 -10.75
C SER A 62 2.20 1.41 -10.50
N VAL A 63 2.82 0.77 -9.51
CA VAL A 63 2.45 -0.60 -9.07
C VAL A 63 1.04 -0.60 -8.48
N LEU A 64 0.72 0.35 -7.60
CA LEU A 64 -0.62 0.47 -7.01
C LEU A 64 -1.71 0.71 -8.08
N ARG A 65 -1.44 1.54 -9.10
CA ARG A 65 -2.36 1.75 -10.23
C ARG A 65 -2.63 0.45 -11.01
N LYS A 66 -1.63 -0.43 -11.15
CA LYS A 66 -1.82 -1.77 -11.75
C LYS A 66 -2.65 -2.68 -10.84
N TRP A 67 -2.41 -2.63 -9.53
CA TRP A 67 -3.21 -3.37 -8.56
C TRP A 67 -4.67 -2.90 -8.53
N ALA A 68 -4.92 -1.60 -8.65
CA ALA A 68 -6.25 -1.02 -8.76
C ALA A 68 -7.07 -1.68 -9.88
N LYS A 69 -6.46 -1.83 -11.08
CA LYS A 69 -7.09 -2.53 -12.21
C LYS A 69 -7.39 -3.99 -11.90
N ALA A 70 -6.46 -4.68 -11.25
CA ALA A 70 -6.60 -6.09 -10.90
C ALA A 70 -7.70 -6.32 -9.86
N PHE A 71 -7.74 -5.49 -8.81
CA PHE A 71 -8.82 -5.51 -7.82
C PHE A 71 -10.16 -5.18 -8.46
N HIS A 72 -10.20 -4.17 -9.33
CA HIS A 72 -11.43 -3.82 -10.01
C HIS A 72 -11.98 -4.98 -10.84
N TYR A 73 -11.15 -5.58 -11.69
CA TYR A 73 -11.56 -6.75 -12.47
C TYR A 73 -12.01 -7.92 -11.57
N ARG A 74 -11.33 -8.15 -10.45
CA ARG A 74 -11.70 -9.21 -9.50
C ARG A 74 -13.08 -8.99 -8.89
N GLU A 75 -13.41 -7.76 -8.50
CA GLU A 75 -14.66 -7.45 -7.79
C GLU A 75 -15.85 -7.25 -8.75
N THR A 76 -15.62 -6.70 -9.95
CA THR A 76 -16.70 -6.33 -10.88
C THR A 76 -16.77 -7.21 -12.14
N GLY A 77 -15.72 -7.98 -12.44
CA GLY A 77 -15.57 -8.69 -13.71
C GLY A 77 -15.33 -7.79 -14.93
N ARG A 78 -15.16 -6.47 -14.74
CA ARG A 78 -14.99 -5.50 -15.82
C ARG A 78 -13.53 -5.12 -16.01
N ILE A 79 -13.09 -5.10 -17.28
CA ILE A 79 -11.76 -4.60 -17.64
C ILE A 79 -11.79 -3.08 -17.60
N VAL A 80 -10.83 -2.48 -16.90
CA VAL A 80 -10.67 -1.03 -16.83
C VAL A 80 -10.29 -0.46 -18.22
N PRO A 81 -11.10 0.42 -18.82
CA PRO A 81 -10.83 0.96 -20.16
C PRO A 81 -9.62 1.89 -20.16
N LYS A 82 -9.02 2.09 -21.35
CA LYS A 82 -7.81 2.91 -21.52
C LYS A 82 -7.99 4.37 -21.05
N GLY A 83 -9.20 4.91 -21.14
CA GLY A 83 -9.53 6.28 -20.73
C GLY A 83 -9.94 6.44 -19.26
N ALA A 84 -10.02 5.36 -18.48
CA ALA A 84 -10.38 5.45 -17.07
C ALA A 84 -9.32 6.20 -16.26
N ARG A 85 -9.79 6.98 -15.28
CA ARG A 85 -8.92 7.59 -14.27
C ARG A 85 -8.63 6.57 -13.17
N ILE A 86 -7.36 6.50 -12.77
CA ILE A 86 -6.91 5.65 -11.68
C ILE A 86 -6.11 6.50 -10.72
N TYR A 87 -6.66 6.66 -9.53
CA TYR A 87 -5.97 7.30 -8.43
C TYR A 87 -5.34 6.24 -7.54
N ALA A 88 -4.13 6.53 -7.05
CA ALA A 88 -3.45 5.71 -6.07
C ALA A 88 -2.68 6.63 -5.13
N ASN A 89 -2.73 6.31 -3.84
CA ASN A 89 -1.96 6.96 -2.80
C ASN A 89 -1.65 5.94 -1.69
N PHE A 90 -0.69 6.24 -0.83
CA PHE A 90 -0.38 5.41 0.32
C PHE A 90 0.10 6.23 1.51
N TRP A 91 -0.18 5.72 2.69
CA TRP A 91 0.25 6.23 3.97
C TRP A 91 1.09 5.17 4.66
N THR A 92 2.08 5.62 5.42
CA THR A 92 2.90 4.82 6.30
C THR A 92 2.54 5.14 7.74
N ALA A 93 3.18 4.45 8.70
CA ALA A 93 3.03 4.80 10.10
C ALA A 93 3.39 6.28 10.41
N ALA A 94 4.25 6.92 9.59
CA ALA A 94 4.70 8.29 9.82
C ALA A 94 3.64 9.36 9.49
N ASN A 95 2.63 9.03 8.67
CA ASN A 95 1.57 9.96 8.27
C ASN A 95 0.18 9.32 8.40
N ALA A 96 0.03 8.38 9.33
CA ALA A 96 -1.21 7.63 9.53
C ALA A 96 -2.39 8.51 9.95
N ASP A 97 -2.12 9.65 10.60
CA ASP A 97 -3.15 10.60 11.03
C ASP A 97 -3.85 11.30 9.84
N ASN A 98 -3.22 11.28 8.66
CA ASN A 98 -3.78 11.86 7.44
C ASN A 98 -4.61 10.87 6.63
N ILE A 99 -4.85 9.65 7.13
CA ILE A 99 -5.63 8.63 6.42
C ILE A 99 -7.12 9.03 6.44
N PRO A 100 -7.75 9.23 5.27
CA PRO A 100 -9.18 9.51 5.22
C PRO A 100 -9.99 8.33 5.79
N GLN A 101 -10.97 8.62 6.65
CA GLN A 101 -11.75 7.58 7.33
C GLN A 101 -12.48 6.66 6.35
N PHE A 102 -12.89 7.16 5.19
CA PHE A 102 -13.59 6.38 4.17
C PHE A 102 -12.75 5.21 3.62
N CYS A 103 -11.42 5.27 3.71
CA CYS A 103 -10.52 4.19 3.31
C CYS A 103 -10.75 2.91 4.11
N LEU A 104 -11.36 3.01 5.29
CA LEU A 104 -11.59 1.89 6.21
C LEU A 104 -12.99 1.28 6.08
N TYR A 105 -13.81 1.76 5.15
CA TYR A 105 -15.18 1.28 4.94
C TYR A 105 -15.29 0.36 3.72
N GLY A 106 -16.06 -0.71 3.84
CA GLY A 106 -16.38 -1.63 2.74
C GLY A 106 -16.32 -3.10 3.16
N THR A 107 -16.25 -3.96 2.16
CA THR A 107 -16.13 -5.41 2.34
C THR A 107 -14.71 -5.78 2.70
N VAL A 108 -14.51 -6.36 3.88
CA VAL A 108 -13.19 -6.81 4.35
C VAL A 108 -12.92 -8.23 3.85
N HIS A 109 -11.79 -8.41 3.17
CA HIS A 109 -11.40 -9.72 2.63
C HIS A 109 -10.34 -10.40 3.50
N LYS A 110 -10.57 -11.67 3.83
CA LYS A 110 -9.60 -12.50 4.57
C LYS A 110 -8.61 -13.14 3.60
N LEU A 111 -7.33 -12.85 3.78
CA LEU A 111 -6.26 -13.43 2.95
C LEU A 111 -5.73 -14.74 3.54
N ARG A 112 -5.49 -15.71 2.67
CA ARG A 112 -4.88 -17.01 3.01
C ARG A 112 -3.71 -17.32 2.10
N ARG A 113 -2.63 -17.86 2.66
CA ARG A 113 -1.48 -18.39 1.91
C ARG A 113 -1.13 -19.77 2.44
N SER A 114 -1.09 -20.78 1.56
CA SER A 114 -0.76 -22.17 1.92
C SER A 114 -1.61 -22.70 3.10
N GLY A 115 -2.92 -22.44 3.06
CA GLY A 115 -3.87 -22.86 4.10
C GLY A 115 -3.84 -22.03 5.39
N LYS A 116 -2.89 -21.10 5.56
CA LYS A 116 -2.77 -20.26 6.75
C LYS A 116 -3.45 -18.91 6.53
N ASN A 117 -4.22 -18.47 7.53
CA ASN A 117 -4.73 -17.11 7.58
C ASN A 117 -3.56 -16.15 7.76
N ILE A 118 -3.48 -15.14 6.90
CA ILE A 118 -2.46 -14.08 6.94
C ILE A 118 -3.09 -12.70 7.10
N ALA A 119 -4.34 -12.63 7.57
CA ALA A 119 -5.05 -11.37 7.80
C ALA A 119 -4.34 -10.46 8.82
N ASP A 120 -3.47 -11.02 9.67
CA ASP A 120 -2.59 -10.28 10.57
C ASP A 120 -1.42 -9.59 9.84
N GLN A 121 -1.10 -10.04 8.63
CA GLN A 121 0.02 -9.52 7.82
C GLN A 121 -0.45 -8.69 6.64
N CYS A 122 -1.59 -9.04 6.06
CA CYS A 122 -2.05 -8.44 4.83
C CYS A 122 -3.57 -8.54 4.77
N GLY A 123 -4.22 -7.45 4.37
CA GLY A 123 -5.66 -7.40 4.19
C GLY A 123 -6.02 -6.39 3.13
N TYR A 124 -7.21 -6.50 2.57
CA TYR A 124 -7.75 -5.46 1.71
C TYR A 124 -9.25 -5.31 1.91
N ILE A 125 -9.72 -4.10 1.66
CA ILE A 125 -11.10 -3.66 1.75
C ILE A 125 -11.52 -3.25 0.34
N THR A 126 -12.70 -3.66 -0.08
CA THR A 126 -13.26 -3.28 -1.37
C THR A 126 -14.59 -2.58 -1.19
N ARG A 127 -14.83 -1.58 -2.04
CA ARG A 127 -16.09 -0.87 -2.15
C ARG A 127 -16.37 -0.61 -3.62
N THR A 128 -17.39 -1.29 -4.13
CA THR A 128 -17.92 -1.10 -5.48
C THR A 128 -19.43 -0.91 -5.36
N ASP A 129 -20.02 -0.09 -6.22
CA ASP A 129 -21.47 0.02 -6.29
C ASP A 129 -22.01 -1.13 -7.17
N PRO A 130 -22.91 -2.00 -6.68
CA PRO A 130 -23.49 -3.06 -7.49
C PRO A 130 -24.30 -2.52 -8.68
N ASN A 131 -24.80 -1.29 -8.61
CA ASN A 131 -25.55 -0.63 -9.68
C ASN A 131 -24.63 0.18 -10.61
N ASP A 132 -23.44 0.55 -10.14
CA ASP A 132 -22.44 1.26 -10.93
C ASP A 132 -21.06 0.61 -10.82
N LEU A 133 -20.83 -0.36 -11.71
CA LEU A 133 -19.57 -1.09 -11.84
C LEU A 133 -18.46 -0.27 -12.50
N SER A 134 -18.71 0.99 -12.86
CA SER A 134 -17.70 1.87 -13.46
C SER A 134 -16.77 2.49 -12.41
N LEU A 135 -17.15 2.40 -11.13
CA LEU A 135 -16.47 2.96 -9.98
C LEU A 135 -16.02 1.88 -9.01
N GLY A 136 -14.87 2.09 -8.39
CA GLY A 136 -14.44 1.24 -7.29
C GLY A 136 -13.34 1.85 -6.45
N THR A 137 -13.40 1.58 -5.15
CA THR A 137 -12.40 1.98 -4.16
C THR A 137 -11.84 0.73 -3.49
N TYR A 138 -10.52 0.66 -3.40
CA TYR A 138 -9.79 -0.49 -2.89
C TYR A 138 -8.72 -0.01 -1.92
N THR A 139 -8.78 -0.51 -0.70
CA THR A 139 -7.78 -0.22 0.32
C THR A 139 -6.97 -1.48 0.58
N PHE A 140 -5.66 -1.41 0.42
CA PHE A 140 -4.74 -2.51 0.73
C PHE A 140 -3.91 -2.15 1.95
N MET A 141 -3.82 -3.06 2.91
CA MET A 141 -3.06 -2.89 4.14
C MET A 141 -2.00 -3.98 4.24
N PHE A 142 -0.76 -3.57 4.49
CA PHE A 142 0.33 -4.50 4.78
C PHE A 142 0.89 -4.22 6.17
N ARG A 143 0.52 -5.09 7.12
CA ARG A 143 0.83 -4.96 8.55
C ARG A 143 0.56 -3.53 9.05
N ARG A 144 1.52 -2.94 9.77
CA ARG A 144 1.59 -1.53 10.16
C ARG A 144 2.61 -0.76 9.32
N SER A 145 3.03 -1.33 8.18
CA SER A 145 4.05 -0.72 7.34
C SER A 145 3.44 0.35 6.44
N PHE A 146 2.36 0.02 5.76
CA PHE A 146 1.62 0.99 4.94
C PHE A 146 0.15 0.59 4.70
N LEU A 147 -0.65 1.59 4.38
CA LEU A 147 -2.00 1.50 3.84
C LEU A 147 -2.00 2.19 2.47
N ALA A 148 -2.48 1.50 1.44
CA ALA A 148 -2.61 2.05 0.09
C ALA A 148 -4.10 2.20 -0.27
N LEU A 149 -4.49 3.38 -0.72
CA LEU A 149 -5.79 3.64 -1.34
C LEU A 149 -5.62 3.61 -2.86
N MET A 150 -6.55 2.94 -3.52
CA MET A 150 -6.63 2.85 -4.97
C MET A 150 -8.07 3.09 -5.38
N MET A 151 -8.29 3.93 -6.39
CA MET A 151 -9.62 4.21 -6.93
C MET A 151 -9.60 4.08 -8.44
N VAL A 152 -10.71 3.57 -8.99
CA VAL A 152 -10.94 3.41 -10.42
C VAL A 152 -12.23 4.13 -10.77
N ASP A 153 -12.18 4.94 -11.81
CA ASP A 153 -13.32 5.68 -12.34
C ASP A 153 -13.28 5.68 -13.87
N PHE A 154 -14.27 5.04 -14.51
CA PHE A 154 -14.32 4.97 -15.97
C PHE A 154 -14.83 6.26 -16.62
N HIS A 155 -15.62 7.05 -15.89
CA HIS A 155 -16.23 8.28 -16.38
C HIS A 155 -15.32 9.51 -16.17
N GLY A 156 -14.38 9.40 -15.24
CA GLY A 156 -13.43 10.47 -14.90
C GLY A 156 -14.08 11.67 -14.21
N GLN A 157 -15.21 11.46 -13.53
CA GLN A 157 -16.03 12.49 -12.89
C GLN A 157 -15.88 12.53 -11.36
N VAL A 158 -15.50 11.42 -10.72
CA VAL A 158 -15.61 11.25 -9.26
C VAL A 158 -14.32 11.62 -8.52
N LEU A 159 -13.18 11.54 -9.20
CA LEU A 159 -11.91 12.00 -8.65
C LEU A 159 -11.81 13.52 -8.83
N GLY A 160 -12.55 14.27 -8.00
CA GLY A 160 -12.37 15.71 -7.86
C GLY A 160 -11.01 16.03 -7.25
N ASP A 161 -10.46 17.20 -7.59
CA ASP A 161 -9.13 17.65 -7.16
C ASP A 161 -8.95 17.68 -5.63
N GLU A 162 -10.05 17.71 -4.86
CA GLU A 162 -10.08 17.68 -3.39
C GLU A 162 -9.54 16.37 -2.77
N LEU A 163 -9.48 15.26 -3.51
CA LEU A 163 -8.86 14.00 -3.04
C LEU A 163 -7.37 13.90 -3.40
N ILE A 164 -6.86 14.80 -4.25
CA ILE A 164 -5.50 14.75 -4.80
C ILE A 164 -4.53 15.58 -3.96
N HIS A 165 -5.03 16.60 -3.26
CA HIS A 165 -4.25 17.48 -2.39
C HIS A 165 -4.94 17.68 -1.03
N PRO A 166 -4.65 16.86 -0.01
CA PRO A 166 -4.90 17.23 1.38
C PRO A 166 -3.97 18.36 1.84
#